data_AF-A0A6N8J4A6-F1
#
_entry.id   AF-A0A6N8J4A6-F1
#
_cell.length_a   1.000
_cell.length_b   1.000
_cell.length_c   1.000
_cell.angle_alpha   90.00
_cell.angle_beta   90.00
_cell.angle_gamma   90.00
#
_symmetry.space_group_name_H-M   'P 1'
#
loop_
_entity.id
_entity.type
_entity.pdbx_description
1 polymer ?
#
loop_
_entity_poly.entity_id
_entity_poly.type
_entity_poly.pdbx_seq_one_letter_code
_entity_poly.pdbx_strand_id
1 'polypeptide(L)'
;MLRPLLFLIITSLCASYASAQSVPVEDVSKSMLNWTQHLNADVDKYFTREKRDELIRNLDAFKQALTLYAKTRKNLSDSIFRKNIAPGNKDPKNLELLKGQMGEVIRQMRNVTDLTNNELREEGDRLNDKIYNVLNGDGNQFLSYLEAFLSGLAVTKKEMALDNGTTYDRLQQSINLLTSTQEKIRGKMK
;
A
#
# COMPACT_ATOMS: atom_id res chain seq x y z
N MET A 1 65.69 -11.32 -11.15
CA MET A 1 64.40 -11.98 -11.46
C MET A 1 63.38 -11.56 -10.42
N LEU A 2 62.66 -10.44 -10.62
CA LEU A 2 61.71 -9.92 -9.63
C LEU A 2 60.80 -8.85 -10.28
N ARG A 3 60.22 -9.18 -11.43
CA ARG A 3 59.38 -8.25 -12.20
C ARG A 3 58.00 -8.75 -12.64
N PRO A 4 57.61 -10.05 -12.56
CA PRO A 4 56.25 -10.42 -12.92
C PRO A 4 55.27 -10.36 -11.73
N LEU A 5 55.74 -10.25 -10.48
CA LEU A 5 54.86 -10.36 -9.31
C LEU A 5 54.05 -9.09 -8.99
N LEU A 6 54.42 -7.94 -9.57
CA LEU A 6 53.81 -6.63 -9.26
C LEU A 6 52.55 -6.34 -10.08
N PHE A 7 52.28 -7.11 -11.15
CA PHE A 7 51.10 -6.94 -11.99
C PHE A 7 49.85 -7.70 -11.49
N LEU A 8 49.99 -8.58 -10.50
CA LEU A 8 48.88 -9.42 -10.02
C LEU A 8 48.12 -8.81 -8.83
N ILE A 9 48.60 -7.71 -8.26
CA ILE A 9 47.98 -7.07 -7.08
C ILE A 9 47.02 -5.93 -7.49
N ILE A 10 47.13 -5.39 -8.71
CA ILE A 10 46.35 -4.19 -9.11
C ILE A 10 44.94 -4.56 -9.63
N THR A 11 44.67 -5.81 -10.00
CA THR A 11 43.35 -6.21 -10.54
C THR A 11 42.33 -6.65 -9.47
N SER A 12 42.66 -6.62 -8.17
CA SER A 12 41.76 -7.10 -7.10
C SER A 12 40.90 -6.01 -6.42
N LEU A 13 40.90 -4.78 -6.93
CA LEU A 13 40.21 -3.63 -6.30
C LEU A 13 39.02 -3.08 -7.09
N CYS A 14 38.43 -3.90 -7.95
CA CYS A 14 37.06 -3.67 -8.45
C CYS A 14 36.09 -4.61 -7.73
N ALA A 15 36.11 -4.60 -6.39
CA ALA A 15 34.90 -4.93 -5.65
C ALA A 15 33.91 -3.81 -5.96
N SER A 16 33.07 -4.03 -6.96
CA SER A 16 31.87 -3.23 -7.18
C SER A 16 31.08 -3.28 -5.88
N TYR A 17 31.21 -2.25 -5.06
CA TYR A 17 30.22 -1.94 -4.04
C TYR A 17 28.95 -1.62 -4.83
N ALA A 18 28.17 -2.66 -5.13
CA ALA A 18 26.77 -2.50 -5.44
C ALA A 18 26.17 -1.91 -4.17
N SER A 19 26.16 -0.57 -4.07
CA SER A 19 25.33 0.13 -3.13
C SER A 19 23.93 -0.44 -3.31
N ALA A 20 23.43 -1.16 -2.31
CA ALA A 20 22.06 -1.66 -2.30
C ALA A 20 21.16 -0.43 -2.47
N GLN A 21 20.73 -0.20 -3.70
CA GLN A 21 19.80 0.86 -4.01
C GLN A 21 18.51 0.48 -3.29
N SER A 22 18.07 1.33 -2.35
CA SER A 22 16.87 1.06 -1.57
C SER A 22 15.71 0.76 -2.51
N VAL A 23 14.97 -0.30 -2.24
CA VAL A 23 13.82 -0.70 -3.06
C VAL A 23 12.85 0.50 -3.11
N PRO A 24 12.43 0.97 -4.30
CA PRO A 24 11.63 2.19 -4.44
C PRO A 24 10.18 1.93 -4.04
N VAL A 25 9.94 1.88 -2.72
CA VAL A 25 8.62 1.64 -2.12
C VAL A 25 8.01 2.94 -1.64
N GLU A 26 6.80 3.21 -2.10
CA GLU A 26 5.95 4.28 -1.63
C GLU A 26 4.93 3.74 -0.63
N ASP A 27 5.17 3.97 0.66
CA ASP A 27 4.30 3.47 1.74
C ASP A 27 3.00 4.30 1.83
N VAL A 28 2.01 3.90 1.03
CA VAL A 28 0.67 4.53 1.01
C VAL A 28 -0.22 4.14 2.19
N SER A 29 0.18 3.15 2.99
CA SER A 29 -0.63 2.67 4.13
C SER A 29 -0.79 3.72 5.22
N LYS A 30 0.26 4.54 5.44
CA LYS A 30 0.23 5.65 6.38
C LYS A 30 -0.72 6.74 5.91
N SER A 31 -0.66 7.12 4.64
CA SER A 31 -1.57 8.12 4.07
C SER A 31 -3.02 7.65 4.10
N MET A 32 -3.28 6.37 3.81
CA MET A 32 -4.61 5.77 3.92
C MET A 32 -5.15 5.83 5.35
N LEU A 33 -4.31 5.51 6.34
CA LEU A 33 -4.69 5.60 7.75
C LEU A 33 -5.00 7.05 8.14
N ASN A 34 -4.14 8.01 7.78
CA ASN A 34 -4.37 9.42 8.09
C ASN A 34 -5.68 9.92 7.48
N TRP A 35 -5.93 9.64 6.21
CA TRP A 35 -7.16 10.07 5.54
C TRP A 35 -8.40 9.46 6.20
N THR A 36 -8.38 8.16 6.54
CA THR A 36 -9.51 7.52 7.25
C THR A 36 -9.68 8.02 8.69
N GLN A 37 -8.61 8.48 9.35
CA GLN A 37 -8.69 9.15 10.65
C GLN A 37 -9.40 10.49 10.53
N HIS A 38 -9.02 11.32 9.56
CA HIS A 38 -9.66 12.62 9.32
C HIS A 38 -11.13 12.44 8.92
N LEU A 39 -11.43 11.50 8.02
CA LEU A 39 -12.81 11.10 7.70
C LEU A 39 -13.58 10.72 8.98
N ASN A 40 -13.07 9.81 9.81
CA ASN A 40 -13.79 9.41 11.01
C ASN A 40 -13.95 10.55 12.02
N ALA A 41 -12.96 11.44 12.16
CA ALA A 41 -12.99 12.56 13.10
C ALA A 41 -14.00 13.63 12.69
N ASP A 42 -14.03 13.95 11.40
CA ASP A 42 -14.78 15.10 10.86
C ASP A 42 -16.09 14.72 10.17
N VAL A 43 -16.52 13.45 10.25
CA VAL A 43 -17.77 12.96 9.65
C VAL A 43 -18.98 13.84 9.96
N ASP A 44 -19.00 14.47 11.12
CA ASP A 44 -20.08 15.33 11.55
C ASP A 44 -20.16 16.66 10.76
N LYS A 45 -19.03 17.14 10.23
CA LYS A 45 -18.93 18.44 9.54
C LYS A 45 -19.43 18.39 8.10
N TYR A 46 -19.36 17.23 7.45
CA TYR A 46 -19.70 17.08 6.03
C TYR A 46 -20.85 16.10 5.75
N PHE A 47 -21.34 15.42 6.76
CA PHE A 47 -22.54 14.61 6.65
C PHE A 47 -23.79 15.48 6.46
N THR A 48 -24.56 15.20 5.40
CA THR A 48 -25.93 15.70 5.23
C THR A 48 -26.91 14.54 5.11
N ARG A 49 -28.18 14.74 5.51
CA ARG A 49 -29.19 13.67 5.48
C ARG A 49 -29.44 13.17 4.06
N GLU A 50 -29.36 14.06 3.08
CA GLU A 50 -29.61 13.79 1.66
C GLU A 50 -28.57 12.83 1.09
N LYS A 51 -27.32 12.91 1.53
CA LYS A 51 -26.21 12.07 1.05
C LYS A 51 -26.01 10.79 1.85
N ARG A 52 -26.83 10.55 2.90
CA ARG A 52 -26.60 9.49 3.89
C ARG A 52 -26.49 8.10 3.28
N ASP A 53 -27.51 7.67 2.55
CA ASP A 53 -27.60 6.30 2.08
C ASP A 53 -26.52 6.00 1.04
N GLU A 54 -26.19 6.99 0.23
CA GLU A 54 -25.07 6.92 -0.71
C GLU A 54 -23.73 6.80 0.01
N LEU A 55 -23.49 7.65 1.02
CA LEU A 55 -22.26 7.61 1.82
C LEU A 55 -22.10 6.26 2.54
N ILE A 56 -23.17 5.72 3.15
CA ILE A 56 -23.12 4.41 3.81
C ILE A 56 -22.75 3.30 2.82
N ARG A 57 -23.36 3.29 1.63
CA ARG A 57 -23.06 2.31 0.58
C ARG A 57 -21.61 2.41 0.11
N ASN A 58 -21.14 3.62 -0.16
CA ASN A 58 -19.78 3.85 -0.65
C ASN A 58 -18.73 3.51 0.42
N LEU A 59 -18.98 3.84 1.69
CA LEU A 59 -18.14 3.42 2.81
C LEU A 59 -18.08 1.89 2.95
N ASP A 60 -19.21 1.21 2.73
CA ASP A 60 -19.23 -0.25 2.81
C ASP A 60 -18.44 -0.89 1.68
N ALA A 61 -18.63 -0.42 0.44
CA ALA A 61 -17.88 -0.88 -0.72
C ALA A 61 -16.38 -0.62 -0.56
N PHE A 62 -16.00 0.56 -0.05
CA PHE A 62 -14.61 0.88 0.22
C PHE A 62 -14.00 -0.02 1.29
N LYS A 63 -14.70 -0.23 2.41
CA LYS A 63 -14.28 -1.16 3.47
C LYS A 63 -14.11 -2.59 2.93
N GLN A 64 -15.03 -3.08 2.12
CA GLN A 64 -14.95 -4.42 1.53
C GLN A 64 -13.74 -4.57 0.61
N ALA A 65 -13.49 -3.60 -0.28
CA ALA A 65 -12.33 -3.57 -1.15
C ALA A 65 -11.02 -3.57 -0.36
N LEU A 66 -10.92 -2.71 0.67
CA LEU A 66 -9.74 -2.60 1.52
C LEU A 66 -9.50 -3.88 2.33
N THR A 67 -10.56 -4.51 2.83
CA THR A 67 -10.49 -5.80 3.54
C THR A 67 -9.97 -6.91 2.65
N LEU A 68 -10.48 -7.00 1.42
CA LEU A 68 -10.03 -8.00 0.45
C LEU A 68 -8.55 -7.81 0.12
N TYR A 69 -8.12 -6.58 -0.17
CA TYR A 69 -6.73 -6.24 -0.44
C TYR A 69 -5.80 -6.61 0.75
N ALA A 70 -6.15 -6.18 1.96
CA ALA A 70 -5.36 -6.47 3.17
C ALA A 70 -5.23 -7.98 3.43
N LYS A 71 -6.32 -8.74 3.27
CA LYS A 71 -6.34 -10.19 3.43
C LYS A 71 -5.47 -10.91 2.39
N THR A 72 -5.56 -10.52 1.12
CA THR A 72 -4.72 -11.09 0.06
C THR A 72 -3.24 -10.86 0.37
N ARG A 73 -2.85 -9.62 0.71
CA ARG A 73 -1.47 -9.29 1.07
C ARG A 73 -0.95 -10.14 2.22
N LYS A 74 -1.73 -10.25 3.30
CA LYS A 74 -1.37 -11.02 4.48
C LYS A 74 -1.13 -12.50 4.13
N ASN A 75 -2.06 -13.09 3.39
CA ASN A 75 -1.94 -14.49 2.96
C ASN A 75 -0.73 -14.74 2.06
N LEU A 76 -0.45 -13.83 1.12
CA LEU A 76 0.70 -13.93 0.22
C LEU A 76 2.02 -13.81 0.99
N SER A 77 2.14 -12.80 1.84
CA SER A 77 3.30 -12.60 2.70
C SER A 77 3.55 -13.80 3.61
N ASP A 78 2.53 -14.28 4.32
CA ASP A 78 2.65 -15.46 5.19
C ASP A 78 2.98 -16.73 4.40
N SER A 79 2.49 -16.88 3.17
CA SER A 79 2.88 -17.97 2.27
C SER A 79 4.37 -17.89 1.88
N ILE A 80 4.86 -16.70 1.51
CA ILE A 80 6.27 -16.45 1.18
C ILE A 80 7.17 -16.84 2.35
N PHE A 81 6.83 -16.40 3.57
CA PHE A 81 7.58 -16.75 4.77
C PHE A 81 7.54 -18.25 5.09
N ARG A 82 6.36 -18.87 5.10
CA ARG A 82 6.21 -20.30 5.41
C ARG A 82 6.94 -21.21 4.42
N LYS A 83 6.96 -20.83 3.14
CA LYS A 83 7.62 -21.59 2.08
C LYS A 83 9.09 -21.21 1.87
N ASN A 84 9.61 -20.24 2.63
CA ASN A 84 10.97 -19.71 2.52
C ASN A 84 11.33 -19.33 1.06
N ILE A 85 10.40 -18.67 0.36
CA ILE A 85 10.61 -18.26 -1.04
C ILE A 85 11.73 -17.22 -1.06
N ALA A 86 12.77 -17.48 -1.87
CA ALA A 86 13.92 -16.58 -1.98
C ALA A 86 13.55 -15.27 -2.72
N PRO A 87 14.17 -14.12 -2.36
CA PRO A 87 14.08 -12.91 -3.16
C PRO A 87 14.51 -13.14 -4.62
N GLY A 88 13.96 -12.38 -5.56
CA GLY A 88 14.19 -12.58 -7.00
C GLY A 88 13.22 -13.54 -7.70
N ASN A 89 12.42 -14.30 -6.94
CA ASN A 89 11.36 -15.14 -7.49
C ASN A 89 10.17 -14.29 -7.92
N LYS A 90 10.07 -14.02 -9.22
CA LYS A 90 8.96 -13.27 -9.81
C LYS A 90 7.64 -14.05 -9.71
N ASP A 91 6.60 -13.34 -9.33
CA ASP A 91 5.22 -13.82 -9.34
C ASP A 91 4.30 -12.73 -9.92
N PRO A 92 4.32 -12.56 -11.26
CA PRO A 92 3.55 -11.51 -11.93
C PRO A 92 2.04 -11.67 -11.74
N LYS A 93 1.56 -12.91 -11.54
CA LYS A 93 0.13 -13.17 -11.34
C LYS A 93 -0.35 -12.56 -10.03
N ASN A 94 0.36 -12.81 -8.92
CA ASN A 94 -0.01 -12.25 -7.64
C ASN A 94 0.27 -10.75 -7.57
N LEU A 95 1.29 -10.25 -8.29
CA LEU A 95 1.50 -8.81 -8.44
C LEU A 95 0.30 -8.11 -9.11
N GLU A 96 -0.14 -8.62 -10.26
CA GLU A 96 -1.27 -8.03 -10.99
C GLU A 96 -2.59 -8.16 -10.20
N LEU A 97 -2.76 -9.25 -9.43
CA LEU A 97 -3.88 -9.37 -8.49
C LEU A 97 -3.88 -8.24 -7.46
N LEU A 98 -2.73 -7.95 -6.83
CA LEU A 98 -2.63 -6.89 -5.82
C LEU A 98 -2.89 -5.50 -6.43
N LYS A 99 -2.32 -5.23 -7.62
CA LYS A 99 -2.57 -3.98 -8.35
C LYS A 99 -4.04 -3.79 -8.69
N GLY A 100 -4.70 -4.84 -9.22
CA GLY A 100 -6.12 -4.80 -9.54
C GLY A 100 -6.99 -4.54 -8.30
N GLN A 101 -6.67 -5.19 -7.18
CA GLN A 101 -7.34 -4.95 -5.89
C GLN A 101 -7.12 -3.53 -5.37
N MET A 102 -5.91 -2.98 -5.47
CA MET A 102 -5.66 -1.58 -5.10
C MET A 102 -6.37 -0.61 -6.04
N GLY A 103 -6.47 -0.91 -7.34
CA GLY A 103 -7.26 -0.15 -8.30
C GLY A 103 -8.73 -0.04 -7.87
N GLU A 104 -9.30 -1.13 -7.36
CA GLU A 104 -10.64 -1.14 -6.78
C GLU A 104 -10.71 -0.33 -5.47
N VAL A 105 -9.70 -0.43 -4.59
CA VAL A 105 -9.61 0.36 -3.36
C VAL A 105 -9.67 1.86 -3.66
N ILE A 106 -8.85 2.37 -4.59
CA ILE A 106 -8.84 3.81 -4.93
C ILE A 106 -10.12 4.25 -5.63
N ARG A 107 -10.72 3.38 -6.44
CA ARG A 107 -12.02 3.66 -7.07
C ARG A 107 -13.10 3.86 -6.01
N GLN A 108 -13.16 2.99 -5.02
CA GLN A 108 -14.14 3.11 -3.94
C GLN A 108 -13.83 4.25 -2.98
N MET A 109 -12.54 4.52 -2.74
CA MET A 109 -12.12 5.70 -1.98
C MET A 109 -12.62 6.99 -2.65
N ARG A 110 -12.49 7.11 -3.98
CA ARG A 110 -13.00 8.26 -4.73
C ARG A 110 -14.52 8.46 -4.56
N ASN A 111 -15.29 7.37 -4.62
CA ASN A 111 -16.73 7.42 -4.37
C ASN A 111 -17.10 7.97 -2.98
N VAL A 112 -16.22 7.78 -1.98
CA VAL A 112 -16.39 8.38 -0.65
C VAL A 112 -15.92 9.83 -0.65
N THR A 113 -14.75 10.15 -1.22
CA THR A 113 -14.20 11.52 -1.24
C THR A 113 -15.14 12.50 -1.93
N ASP A 114 -15.82 12.09 -2.99
CA ASP A 114 -16.80 12.90 -3.73
C ASP A 114 -17.96 13.38 -2.84
N LEU A 115 -18.29 12.64 -1.79
CA LEU A 115 -19.37 12.95 -0.85
C LEU A 115 -18.92 13.78 0.36
N THR A 116 -17.62 14.09 0.47
CA THR A 116 -17.04 14.84 1.60
C THR A 116 -16.96 16.35 1.31
N ASN A 117 -16.39 17.13 2.23
CA ASN A 117 -16.10 18.55 2.01
C ASN A 117 -14.86 18.73 1.10
N ASN A 118 -14.53 19.97 0.73
CA ASN A 118 -13.40 20.23 -0.18
C ASN A 118 -12.05 19.83 0.41
N GLU A 119 -11.81 20.08 1.71
CA GLU A 119 -10.55 19.76 2.37
C GLU A 119 -10.25 18.25 2.33
N LEU A 120 -11.21 17.42 2.75
CA LEU A 120 -11.04 15.98 2.79
C LEU A 120 -11.08 15.35 1.40
N ARG A 121 -11.81 15.98 0.46
CA ARG A 121 -11.77 15.61 -0.96
C ARG A 121 -10.38 15.85 -1.53
N GLU A 122 -9.78 17.02 -1.33
CA GLU A 122 -8.43 17.34 -1.82
C GLU A 122 -7.37 16.39 -1.25
N GLU A 123 -7.44 16.08 0.05
CA GLU A 123 -6.53 15.10 0.66
C GLU A 123 -6.70 13.71 0.01
N GLY A 124 -7.95 13.29 -0.18
CA GLY A 124 -8.27 12.01 -0.79
C GLY A 124 -7.86 11.92 -2.26
N ASP A 125 -8.03 12.99 -3.03
CA ASP A 125 -7.63 13.07 -4.43
C ASP A 125 -6.11 12.99 -4.57
N ARG A 126 -5.35 13.71 -3.73
CA ARG A 126 -3.89 13.61 -3.71
C ARG A 126 -3.41 12.19 -3.41
N LEU A 127 -4.08 11.50 -2.48
CA LEU A 127 -3.74 10.10 -2.17
C LEU A 127 -4.12 9.16 -3.31
N ASN A 128 -5.30 9.32 -3.91
CA ASN A 128 -5.72 8.56 -5.09
C ASN A 128 -4.74 8.73 -6.25
N ASP A 129 -4.34 9.96 -6.56
CA ASP A 129 -3.40 10.28 -7.63
C ASP A 129 -2.02 9.68 -7.36
N LYS A 130 -1.55 9.76 -6.12
CA LYS A 130 -0.30 9.15 -5.70
C LYS A 130 -0.31 7.63 -5.91
N ILE A 131 -1.36 6.94 -5.49
CA ILE A 131 -1.49 5.49 -5.69
C ILE A 131 -1.62 5.18 -7.19
N TYR A 132 -2.46 5.92 -7.91
CA TYR A 132 -2.67 5.75 -9.34
C TYR A 132 -1.37 5.87 -10.15
N ASN A 133 -0.54 6.86 -9.83
CA ASN A 133 0.74 7.08 -10.49
C ASN A 133 1.72 5.92 -10.27
N VAL A 134 1.74 5.32 -9.08
CA VAL A 134 2.56 4.12 -8.82
C VAL A 134 2.02 2.90 -9.57
N LEU A 135 0.69 2.72 -9.60
CA LEU A 135 0.06 1.58 -10.28
C LEU A 135 0.25 1.61 -11.81
N ASN A 136 0.22 2.80 -12.42
CA ASN A 136 0.24 3.00 -13.87
C ASN A 136 1.57 3.55 -14.41
N GLY A 137 2.54 3.83 -13.53
CA GLY A 137 3.87 4.26 -13.95
C GLY A 137 4.69 3.15 -14.59
N ASP A 138 5.87 3.50 -15.11
CA ASP A 138 6.77 2.59 -15.86
C ASP A 138 7.45 1.49 -15.00
N GLY A 139 6.86 1.10 -13.87
CA GLY A 139 7.35 0.02 -13.01
C GLY A 139 8.56 0.36 -12.13
N ASN A 140 8.90 1.64 -12.01
CA ASN A 140 10.04 2.11 -11.20
C ASN A 140 9.70 2.30 -9.71
N GLN A 141 8.45 2.14 -9.32
CA GLN A 141 7.98 2.32 -7.94
C GLN A 141 6.95 1.23 -7.58
N PHE A 142 6.86 0.91 -6.29
CA PHE A 142 5.95 -0.10 -5.76
C PHE A 142 5.20 0.46 -4.55
N LEU A 143 3.96 0.03 -4.31
CA LEU A 143 3.19 0.48 -3.15
C LEU A 143 3.62 -0.22 -1.85
N SER A 144 4.39 -1.30 -1.97
CA SER A 144 4.90 -2.02 -0.82
C SER A 144 6.11 -2.90 -1.16
N TYR A 145 6.81 -3.34 -0.11
CA TYR A 145 7.88 -4.32 -0.24
C TYR A 145 7.38 -5.67 -0.78
N LEU A 146 6.16 -6.11 -0.42
CA LEU A 146 5.55 -7.29 -1.04
C LEU A 146 5.45 -7.18 -2.57
N GLU A 147 4.99 -6.05 -3.11
CA GLU A 147 4.88 -5.87 -4.56
C GLU A 147 6.26 -5.87 -5.24
N ALA A 148 7.24 -5.22 -4.63
CA ALA A 148 8.62 -5.25 -5.10
C ALA A 148 9.22 -6.67 -5.06
N PHE A 149 8.89 -7.46 -4.04
CA PHE A 149 9.30 -8.87 -3.99
C PHE A 149 8.68 -9.67 -5.13
N LEU A 150 7.37 -9.50 -5.37
CA LEU A 150 6.64 -10.20 -6.43
C LEU A 150 7.09 -9.77 -7.84
N SER A 151 7.61 -8.55 -8.01
CA SER A 151 8.22 -8.09 -9.27
C SER A 151 9.64 -8.65 -9.49
N GLY A 152 10.21 -9.32 -8.49
CA GLY A 152 11.51 -9.97 -8.53
C GLY A 152 12.66 -9.10 -8.02
N LEU A 153 12.39 -8.02 -7.30
CA LEU A 153 13.46 -7.26 -6.64
C LEU A 153 13.98 -8.00 -5.40
N ALA A 154 15.24 -7.75 -5.09
CA ALA A 154 15.90 -8.27 -3.91
C ALA A 154 15.41 -7.49 -2.66
N VAL A 155 14.32 -7.96 -2.07
CA VAL A 155 13.77 -7.43 -0.82
C VAL A 155 14.28 -8.25 0.36
N THR A 156 14.74 -7.59 1.42
CA THR A 156 15.25 -8.25 2.63
C THR A 156 14.12 -8.85 3.47
N LYS A 157 14.44 -9.87 4.28
CA LYS A 157 13.49 -10.44 5.26
C LYS A 157 12.95 -9.38 6.23
N LYS A 158 13.77 -8.39 6.59
CA LYS A 158 13.38 -7.28 7.47
C LYS A 158 12.32 -6.40 6.83
N GLU A 159 12.50 -6.02 5.56
CA GLU A 159 11.53 -5.23 4.79
C GLU A 159 10.22 -5.99 4.59
N MET A 160 10.30 -7.28 4.26
CA MET A 160 9.11 -8.14 4.17
C MET A 160 8.38 -8.24 5.53
N ALA A 161 9.11 -8.32 6.64
CA ALA A 161 8.51 -8.38 7.97
C ALA A 161 7.84 -7.05 8.36
N LEU A 162 8.48 -5.93 8.04
CA LEU A 162 7.91 -4.59 8.23
C LEU A 162 6.59 -4.44 7.44
N ASP A 163 6.58 -4.89 6.19
CA ASP A 163 5.37 -4.86 5.36
C ASP A 163 4.28 -5.81 5.87
N ASN A 164 4.66 -7.01 6.34
CA ASN A 164 3.69 -7.96 6.89
C ASN A 164 3.05 -7.52 8.21
N GLY A 165 3.77 -6.71 8.99
CA GLY A 165 3.32 -6.19 10.29
C GLY A 165 2.71 -4.80 10.14
N THR A 166 3.55 -3.78 10.04
CA THR A 166 3.14 -2.38 10.13
C THR A 166 2.16 -1.95 9.04
N THR A 167 2.40 -2.32 7.77
CA THR A 167 1.47 -2.01 6.68
C THR A 167 0.11 -2.66 6.93
N TYR A 168 0.10 -3.95 7.30
CA TYR A 168 -1.12 -4.68 7.61
C TYR A 168 -1.91 -4.05 8.77
N ASP A 169 -1.23 -3.70 9.86
CA ASP A 169 -1.85 -3.08 11.04
C ASP A 169 -2.50 -1.74 10.70
N ARG A 170 -1.87 -0.93 9.84
CA ARG A 170 -2.44 0.35 9.39
C ARG A 170 -3.65 0.17 8.50
N LEU A 171 -3.63 -0.83 7.60
CA LEU A 171 -4.80 -1.17 6.78
C LEU A 171 -5.96 -1.65 7.67
N GLN A 172 -5.68 -2.48 8.69
CA GLN A 172 -6.70 -2.93 9.63
C GLN A 172 -7.28 -1.78 10.46
N GLN A 173 -6.44 -0.85 10.93
CA GLN A 173 -6.91 0.36 11.60
C GLN A 173 -7.79 1.21 10.69
N SER A 174 -7.43 1.36 9.41
CA SER A 174 -8.25 2.07 8.42
C SER A 174 -9.63 1.42 8.25
N ILE A 175 -9.68 0.08 8.15
CA ILE A 175 -10.93 -0.70 8.06
C ILE A 175 -11.82 -0.48 9.30
N ASN A 176 -11.21 -0.45 10.49
CA ASN A 176 -11.92 -0.22 11.75
C ASN A 176 -12.48 1.21 11.81
N LEU A 177 -11.72 2.21 11.33
CA LEU A 177 -12.17 3.60 11.24
C LEU A 177 -13.34 3.77 10.28
N LEU A 178 -13.34 3.07 9.14
CA LEU A 178 -14.47 3.05 8.21
C LEU A 178 -15.72 2.47 8.87
N THR A 179 -15.58 1.40 9.63
CA THR A 179 -16.70 0.81 10.39
C THR A 179 -17.23 1.80 11.42
N SER A 180 -16.35 2.43 12.20
CA SER A 180 -16.73 3.46 13.17
C SER A 180 -17.42 4.66 12.51
N THR A 181 -16.95 5.08 11.33
CA THR A 181 -17.58 6.16 10.55
C THR A 181 -19.00 5.78 10.13
N GLN A 182 -19.21 4.55 9.63
CA GLN A 182 -20.54 4.04 9.30
C GLN A 182 -21.46 4.00 10.52
N GLU A 183 -20.96 3.57 11.68
CA GLU A 183 -21.71 3.54 12.94
C GLU A 183 -22.13 4.93 13.41
N LYS A 184 -21.23 5.93 13.34
CA LYS A 184 -21.54 7.33 13.66
C LYS A 184 -22.67 7.87 12.77
N ILE A 185 -22.57 7.65 11.47
CA ILE A 185 -23.61 8.08 10.51
C ILE A 185 -24.95 7.42 10.83
N ARG A 186 -24.95 6.11 11.12
CA ARG A 186 -26.15 5.37 11.52
C ARG A 186 -26.70 5.82 12.88
N GLY A 187 -25.84 6.18 13.81
CA GLY A 187 -26.23 6.68 15.14
C GLY A 187 -27.03 7.97 15.08
N LYS A 188 -26.75 8.84 14.10
CA LYS A 188 -27.54 10.05 13.80
C LYS A 188 -28.93 9.79 13.23
N MET A 189 -29.29 8.53 13.01
CA MET A 189 -30.62 8.10 12.54
C MET A 189 -31.60 7.82 13.68
N LYS A 190 -31.13 7.81 14.93
CA LYS A 190 -31.98 7.69 16.14
C LYS A 190 -32.35 9.08 16.65
#